data_AF-A0A8C9SJX5-F1
#
_entry.id   AF-A0A8C9SJX5-F1
#
_cell.length_a   1.000
_cell.length_b   1.000
_cell.length_c   1.000
_cell.angle_alpha   90.00
_cell.angle_beta   90.00
_cell.angle_gamma   90.00
#
_symmetry.space_group_name_H-M   'P 1'
#
loop_
_entity.id
_entity.type
_entity.pdbx_description
1 polymer ?
#
loop_
_entity_poly.entity_id
_entity_poly.type
_entity_poly.pdbx_seq_one_letter_code
_entity_poly.pdbx_strand_id
1 'polypeptide(L)'
;QARPVAAAAGSSSAGLGVGAPGGGMEPAAGGAVLAGMQEEAGIGAGVGLRREGAGPEADQDAPPKKRARPQEGEAVKLEERLYSVLCCTVCLDLPKASVYQCTNGHLMCAGCFIHLLADSRLKEEQATCPNCRCEISKSLCCRNLAVEKAVSELPCDCGFCMKQFPRSVLERHQKEECQDRVTQCKYKRIGCPWQGPFHELTAHEAECSHPTKTGNELMDILDEMDQNHRKEMQLYNSIFSLLCFEKIGFTEVQFRPYRTDDFITRLYYETPRFTVLNQTWVLKARVNDSERNPNLSCKRTLSFQLILKSKVNSALECSFLLLKGPYDDVKIKPVIHHHVFSNDANETDYVPLPIIDSVECNKLLAAKNINLRLFIFQIQK
;
A
#
# COMPACT_ATOMS: atom_id res chain seq x y z
N GLN A 1 14.05 49.29 -18.68
CA GLN A 1 14.94 49.11 -19.84
C GLN A 1 15.53 47.71 -19.78
N ALA A 2 15.48 46.99 -20.91
CA ALA A 2 16.19 45.76 -21.26
C ALA A 2 16.00 44.49 -20.38
N ARG A 3 15.05 43.64 -20.78
CA ARG A 3 15.30 42.23 -21.13
C ARG A 3 15.73 42.19 -22.61
N PRO A 4 16.15 41.06 -23.24
CA PRO A 4 16.38 39.68 -22.77
C PRO A 4 17.71 39.05 -23.31
N VAL A 5 18.07 37.82 -22.91
CA VAL A 5 18.64 36.81 -23.83
C VAL A 5 18.27 35.41 -23.33
N ALA A 6 17.79 34.58 -24.26
CA ALA A 6 17.52 33.15 -24.12
C ALA A 6 18.55 32.34 -24.94
N ALA A 7 18.87 31.12 -24.52
CA ALA A 7 19.32 29.98 -25.35
C ALA A 7 19.27 28.73 -24.44
N ALA A 8 18.39 27.75 -24.66
CA ALA A 8 18.22 26.82 -25.78
C ALA A 8 19.24 25.65 -25.77
N ALA A 9 18.66 24.47 -25.97
CA ALA A 9 19.22 23.13 -25.83
C ALA A 9 20.19 22.74 -26.96
N GLY A 10 21.02 21.73 -26.68
CA GLY A 10 21.91 21.09 -27.65
C GLY A 10 22.29 19.68 -27.21
N SER A 11 21.59 18.70 -27.78
CA SER A 11 22.00 17.31 -27.94
C SER A 11 23.31 17.18 -28.72
N SER A 12 24.14 16.15 -28.44
CA SER A 12 24.72 15.25 -29.45
C SER A 12 25.67 14.18 -28.87
N SER A 13 25.41 12.96 -29.33
CA SER A 13 26.17 11.71 -29.48
C SER A 13 27.71 11.71 -29.58
N ALA A 14 28.33 10.69 -28.98
CA ALA A 14 29.36 9.74 -29.50
C ALA A 14 29.90 8.95 -28.28
N GLY A 15 30.15 7.63 -28.22
CA GLY A 15 30.45 6.62 -29.23
C GLY A 15 31.83 5.98 -28.90
N LEU A 16 31.90 4.64 -28.78
CA LEU A 16 33.06 3.72 -28.56
C LEU A 16 33.33 3.38 -27.07
N GLY A 17 33.14 2.15 -26.56
CA GLY A 17 33.79 0.85 -26.89
C GLY A 17 35.01 0.69 -25.96
N VAL A 18 35.27 -0.35 -25.16
CA VAL A 18 35.29 -1.82 -25.36
C VAL A 18 35.49 -2.48 -23.97
N GLY A 19 35.02 -3.71 -23.74
CA GLY A 19 35.62 -4.61 -22.73
C GLY A 19 34.67 -5.54 -21.95
N ALA A 20 34.48 -6.76 -22.44
CA ALA A 20 33.86 -7.87 -21.71
C ALA A 20 34.86 -8.53 -20.73
N PRO A 21 34.35 -9.28 -19.75
CA PRO A 21 34.82 -10.66 -19.63
C PRO A 21 33.67 -11.66 -19.46
N GLY A 22 33.83 -12.81 -20.12
CA GLY A 22 33.00 -14.00 -19.96
C GLY A 22 33.72 -15.08 -19.16
N GLY A 23 32.91 -16.02 -18.67
CA GLY A 23 33.28 -17.27 -18.01
C GLY A 23 32.08 -17.68 -17.14
N GLY A 24 31.45 -18.84 -17.24
CA GLY A 24 31.69 -20.09 -17.96
C GLY A 24 30.96 -21.14 -17.11
N MET A 25 29.89 -21.74 -17.63
CA MET A 25 29.13 -22.78 -16.92
C MET A 25 29.01 -23.99 -17.84
N GLU A 26 29.66 -25.09 -17.46
CA GLU A 26 29.50 -26.41 -18.09
C GLU A 26 28.20 -27.09 -17.67
N PRO A 27 27.60 -27.95 -18.53
CA PRO A 27 26.57 -28.90 -18.13
C PRO A 27 27.16 -30.32 -17.95
N ALA A 28 26.72 -31.03 -16.91
CA ALA A 28 26.97 -32.46 -16.75
C ALA A 28 25.67 -33.26 -16.97
N ALA A 29 25.80 -34.33 -17.75
CA ALA A 29 24.74 -35.26 -18.16
C ALA A 29 24.85 -36.62 -17.44
N GLY A 30 23.74 -37.39 -17.48
CA GLY A 30 23.59 -38.81 -17.15
C GLY A 30 22.22 -39.06 -16.48
N GLY A 31 21.18 -39.63 -17.11
CA GLY A 31 21.04 -40.99 -17.70
C GLY A 31 20.49 -41.93 -16.61
N ALA A 32 19.41 -42.72 -16.70
CA ALA A 32 18.57 -43.35 -17.74
C ALA A 32 17.16 -43.63 -17.10
N VAL A 33 16.09 -44.17 -17.70
CA VAL A 33 15.86 -45.25 -18.68
C VAL A 33 14.43 -45.09 -19.26
N LEU A 34 14.23 -45.30 -20.56
CA LEU A 34 12.92 -45.58 -21.20
C LEU A 34 13.03 -46.90 -21.99
N ALA A 35 11.99 -47.72 -21.94
CA ALA A 35 11.70 -48.87 -22.82
C ALA A 35 10.16 -48.99 -22.90
N GLY A 36 9.48 -49.31 -24.01
CA GLY A 36 9.81 -49.62 -25.41
C GLY A 36 8.65 -49.15 -26.32
N MET A 37 8.86 -48.87 -27.61
CA MET A 37 8.68 -49.78 -28.78
C MET A 37 7.23 -50.30 -28.90
N GLN A 38 6.51 -50.21 -30.02
CA GLN A 38 6.92 -50.42 -31.42
C GLN A 38 5.83 -49.94 -32.42
N GLU A 39 6.27 -49.56 -33.63
CA GLU A 39 5.52 -49.36 -34.88
C GLU A 39 4.87 -50.65 -35.41
N GLU A 40 3.88 -50.53 -36.30
CA GLU A 40 3.99 -50.96 -37.73
C GLU A 40 2.66 -50.79 -38.49
N ALA A 41 2.80 -50.50 -39.78
CA ALA A 41 1.72 -50.23 -40.73
C ALA A 41 1.30 -51.50 -41.49
N GLY A 42 0.05 -51.56 -41.97
CA GLY A 42 -0.47 -52.72 -42.69
C GLY A 42 -1.74 -52.46 -43.51
N ILE A 43 -1.53 -52.03 -44.77
CA ILE A 43 -2.13 -52.54 -46.02
C ILE A 43 -3.59 -53.07 -46.00
N GLY A 44 -4.47 -52.43 -46.78
CA GLY A 44 -5.16 -53.09 -47.90
C GLY A 44 -6.62 -53.56 -47.77
N ALA A 45 -7.46 -52.96 -48.63
CA ALA A 45 -8.56 -53.53 -49.41
C ALA A 45 -9.87 -53.97 -48.72
N GLY A 46 -10.96 -53.30 -49.11
CA GLY A 46 -12.35 -53.72 -48.94
C GLY A 46 -13.27 -52.95 -49.90
N VAL A 47 -13.87 -53.65 -50.85
CA VAL A 47 -14.53 -53.15 -52.07
C VAL A 47 -16.05 -52.97 -51.89
N GLY A 48 -16.61 -51.98 -52.61
CA GLY A 48 -17.99 -51.96 -53.12
C GLY A 48 -19.00 -51.16 -52.28
N LEU A 49 -19.98 -50.42 -52.81
CA LEU A 49 -20.50 -50.27 -54.17
C LEU A 49 -21.33 -48.96 -54.24
N ARG A 50 -21.39 -48.40 -55.45
CA ARG A 50 -22.02 -47.13 -55.88
C ARG A 50 -23.55 -47.14 -55.76
N ARG A 51 -24.15 -45.94 -55.63
CA ARG A 51 -25.15 -45.44 -56.60
C ARG A 51 -25.30 -43.91 -56.59
N GLU A 52 -25.44 -43.39 -57.82
CA GLU A 52 -25.37 -41.99 -58.28
C GLU A 52 -26.67 -41.19 -58.04
N GLY A 53 -26.57 -39.84 -58.14
CA GLY A 53 -27.71 -39.03 -58.61
C GLY A 53 -27.73 -37.54 -58.25
N ALA A 54 -27.03 -36.72 -59.07
CA ALA A 54 -27.35 -35.36 -59.55
C ALA A 54 -27.57 -34.16 -58.57
N GLY A 55 -26.86 -33.05 -58.87
CA GLY A 55 -26.99 -31.71 -58.25
C GLY A 55 -28.26 -30.93 -58.65
N PRO A 56 -28.33 -29.59 -58.41
CA PRO A 56 -27.34 -28.63 -58.92
C PRO A 56 -26.86 -27.55 -57.92
N GLU A 57 -25.82 -26.84 -58.33
CA GLU A 57 -25.23 -25.66 -57.68
C GLU A 57 -26.05 -24.37 -57.84
N ALA A 58 -25.93 -23.47 -56.85
CA ALA A 58 -26.09 -22.00 -56.82
C ALA A 58 -26.53 -21.63 -55.38
N ASP A 59 -26.05 -20.61 -54.65
CA ASP A 59 -25.51 -19.31 -55.02
C ASP A 59 -24.77 -18.70 -53.80
N GLN A 60 -23.74 -17.90 -54.05
CA GLN A 60 -22.98 -17.14 -53.06
C GLN A 60 -23.48 -15.68 -53.06
N ASP A 61 -24.38 -15.30 -52.14
CA ASP A 61 -24.36 -13.95 -51.57
C ASP A 61 -25.36 -13.83 -50.40
N ALA A 62 -24.86 -13.73 -49.16
CA ALA A 62 -25.67 -13.31 -48.02
C ALA A 62 -24.83 -12.40 -47.12
N PRO A 63 -25.27 -11.15 -46.87
CA PRO A 63 -24.49 -10.21 -46.06
C PRO A 63 -24.43 -10.67 -44.59
N PRO A 64 -23.34 -10.38 -43.86
CA PRO A 64 -23.17 -10.84 -42.50
C PRO A 64 -24.27 -10.24 -41.60
N LYS A 65 -25.00 -11.12 -40.91
CA LYS A 65 -26.05 -10.76 -39.96
C LYS A 65 -25.52 -9.71 -38.98
N LYS A 66 -26.19 -8.56 -38.92
CA LYS A 66 -25.98 -7.49 -37.92
C LYS A 66 -25.82 -8.13 -36.53
N ARG A 67 -24.69 -7.87 -35.88
CA ARG A 67 -24.47 -8.23 -34.47
C ARG A 67 -25.64 -7.68 -33.66
N ALA A 68 -26.39 -8.57 -33.01
CA ALA A 68 -27.45 -8.20 -32.10
C ALA A 68 -26.85 -7.35 -30.96
N ARG A 69 -27.44 -6.17 -30.74
CA ARG A 69 -27.15 -5.35 -29.56
C ARG A 69 -27.58 -6.17 -28.34
N PRO A 70 -26.73 -6.37 -27.31
CA PRO A 70 -27.16 -7.06 -26.09
C PRO A 70 -28.40 -6.36 -25.54
N GLN A 71 -29.43 -7.12 -25.16
CA GLN A 71 -30.59 -6.54 -24.47
C GLN A 71 -30.11 -6.00 -23.12
N GLU A 72 -30.48 -4.76 -22.75
CA GLU A 72 -30.02 -4.09 -21.52
C GLU A 72 -30.23 -4.94 -20.25
N GLY A 73 -31.29 -5.77 -20.24
CA GLY A 73 -31.57 -6.69 -19.13
C GLY A 73 -30.65 -7.92 -19.01
N GLU A 74 -29.86 -8.27 -20.03
CA GLU A 74 -28.88 -9.36 -19.95
C GLU A 74 -27.52 -8.87 -19.40
N ALA A 75 -27.16 -7.62 -19.68
CA ALA A 75 -25.94 -7.00 -19.18
C ALA A 75 -25.97 -6.83 -17.65
N VAL A 76 -27.09 -6.31 -17.12
CA VAL A 76 -27.30 -6.16 -15.66
C VAL A 76 -27.20 -7.52 -14.94
N LYS A 77 -27.78 -8.58 -15.54
CA LYS A 77 -27.68 -9.96 -15.00
C LYS A 77 -26.27 -10.54 -15.06
N LEU A 78 -25.41 -10.07 -15.96
CA LEU A 78 -24.01 -10.48 -15.99
C LEU A 78 -23.21 -9.73 -14.92
N GLU A 79 -23.41 -8.43 -14.77
CA GLU A 79 -22.76 -7.60 -13.76
C GLU A 79 -23.01 -8.11 -12.34
N GLU A 80 -24.26 -8.44 -12.02
CA GLU A 80 -24.63 -9.02 -10.71
C GLU A 80 -23.92 -10.36 -10.45
N ARG A 81 -23.78 -11.21 -11.48
CA ARG A 81 -23.05 -12.48 -11.38
C ARG A 81 -21.54 -12.26 -11.26
N LEU A 82 -20.98 -11.26 -11.92
CA LEU A 82 -19.58 -10.91 -11.78
C LEU A 82 -19.29 -10.36 -10.38
N TYR A 83 -20.21 -9.57 -9.82
CA TYR A 83 -20.11 -9.09 -8.46
C TYR A 83 -19.93 -10.25 -7.47
N SER A 84 -20.80 -11.27 -7.54
CA SER A 84 -20.74 -12.41 -6.61
C SER A 84 -19.48 -13.26 -6.75
N VAL A 85 -18.93 -13.40 -7.96
CA VAL A 85 -17.74 -14.21 -8.24
C VAL A 85 -16.43 -13.47 -7.90
N LEU A 86 -16.39 -12.15 -8.10
CA LEU A 86 -15.17 -11.35 -7.94
C LEU A 86 -15.01 -10.74 -6.54
N CYS A 87 -16.00 -10.89 -5.67
CA CYS A 87 -15.91 -10.45 -4.28
C CYS A 87 -14.78 -11.14 -3.51
N CYS A 88 -14.19 -10.41 -2.57
CA CYS A 88 -13.29 -10.99 -1.60
C CYS A 88 -14.03 -11.99 -0.71
N THR A 89 -13.46 -13.18 -0.52
CA THR A 89 -14.07 -14.24 0.31
C THR A 89 -14.11 -13.93 1.80
N VAL A 90 -13.49 -12.84 2.24
CA VAL A 90 -13.41 -12.41 3.65
C VAL A 90 -14.39 -11.29 3.95
N CYS A 91 -14.30 -10.16 3.22
CA CYS A 91 -15.18 -9.01 3.44
C CYS A 91 -16.45 -9.03 2.60
N LEU A 92 -16.58 -9.97 1.65
CA LEU A 92 -17.72 -10.13 0.74
C LEU A 92 -18.02 -8.89 -0.10
N ASP A 93 -17.00 -8.06 -0.32
CA ASP A 93 -17.07 -6.82 -1.10
C ASP A 93 -16.08 -6.88 -2.26
N LEU A 94 -16.36 -6.08 -3.29
CA LEU A 94 -15.47 -5.93 -4.43
C LEU A 94 -14.19 -5.21 -4.00
N PRO A 95 -13.02 -5.78 -4.32
CA PRO A 95 -11.74 -5.22 -3.92
C PRO A 95 -11.52 -3.83 -4.54
N LYS A 96 -11.02 -2.89 -3.73
CA LYS A 96 -10.67 -1.51 -4.16
C LYS A 96 -9.20 -1.35 -4.57
N ALA A 97 -8.38 -2.35 -4.29
CA ALA A 97 -6.93 -2.34 -4.49
C ALA A 97 -6.49 -3.72 -5.00
N SER A 98 -5.24 -4.11 -4.71
CA SER A 98 -4.69 -5.38 -5.15
C SER A 98 -5.53 -6.58 -4.70
N VAL A 99 -5.58 -7.61 -5.56
CA VAL A 99 -6.30 -8.86 -5.29
C VAL A 99 -5.33 -10.02 -5.27
N TYR A 100 -5.41 -10.83 -4.21
CA TYR A 100 -4.61 -12.03 -4.05
C TYR A 100 -5.48 -13.27 -4.22
N GLN A 101 -4.97 -14.26 -4.94
CA GLN A 101 -5.62 -15.53 -5.18
C GLN A 101 -4.82 -16.65 -4.52
N CYS A 102 -5.49 -17.49 -3.73
CA CYS A 102 -4.84 -18.69 -3.20
C CYS A 102 -4.62 -19.74 -4.31
N THR A 103 -3.82 -20.77 -4.04
CA THR A 103 -3.50 -21.82 -5.02
C THR A 103 -4.73 -22.55 -5.57
N ASN A 104 -5.83 -22.58 -4.80
CA ASN A 104 -7.10 -23.19 -5.19
C ASN A 104 -8.11 -22.22 -5.83
N GLY A 105 -7.77 -20.93 -6.00
CA GLY A 105 -8.62 -19.98 -6.74
C GLY A 105 -9.44 -18.98 -5.92
N HIS A 106 -9.41 -19.03 -4.58
CA HIS A 106 -10.17 -18.09 -3.76
C HIS A 106 -9.54 -16.69 -3.72
N LEU A 107 -10.37 -15.66 -3.87
CA LEU A 107 -9.96 -14.26 -3.97
C LEU A 107 -10.00 -13.54 -2.63
N MET A 108 -8.94 -12.82 -2.30
CA MET A 108 -8.80 -12.01 -1.10
C MET A 108 -8.34 -10.61 -1.49
N CYS A 109 -9.01 -9.56 -1.00
CA CYS A 109 -8.51 -8.20 -1.18
C CYS A 109 -7.22 -8.01 -0.35
N ALA A 110 -6.36 -7.07 -0.76
CA ALA A 110 -5.09 -6.80 -0.07
C ALA A 110 -5.25 -6.60 1.44
N GLY A 111 -6.27 -5.85 1.86
CA GLY A 111 -6.54 -5.59 3.28
C GLY A 111 -6.84 -6.88 4.06
N CYS A 112 -7.76 -7.71 3.57
CA CYS A 112 -8.11 -8.97 4.22
C CYS A 112 -6.98 -9.99 4.18
N PHE A 113 -6.25 -10.08 3.07
CA PHE A 113 -5.09 -10.95 2.96
C PHE A 113 -4.02 -10.60 4.02
N ILE A 114 -3.68 -9.31 4.12
CA ILE A 114 -2.71 -8.81 5.12
C ILE A 114 -3.23 -9.02 6.54
N HIS A 115 -4.53 -8.81 6.77
CA HIS A 115 -5.16 -9.06 8.07
C HIS A 115 -5.03 -10.52 8.51
N LEU A 116 -5.30 -11.48 7.60
CA LEU A 116 -5.16 -12.92 7.86
C LEU A 116 -3.71 -13.29 8.19
N LEU A 117 -2.74 -12.82 7.40
CA LEU A 117 -1.31 -13.07 7.67
C LEU A 117 -0.87 -12.54 9.04
N ALA A 118 -1.31 -11.33 9.38
CA ALA A 118 -1.01 -10.73 10.67
C ALA A 118 -1.72 -11.44 11.84
N ASP A 119 -2.95 -11.91 11.65
CA ASP A 119 -3.70 -12.65 12.67
C ASP A 119 -3.05 -13.99 13.00
N SER A 120 -2.73 -14.78 11.96
CA SER A 120 -2.03 -16.06 12.13
C SER A 120 -0.67 -15.87 12.80
N ARG A 121 0.05 -14.77 12.50
CA ARG A 121 1.31 -14.47 13.19
C ARG A 121 1.12 -14.20 14.68
N LEU A 122 0.10 -13.44 15.06
CA LEU A 122 -0.20 -13.17 16.47
C LEU A 122 -0.57 -14.45 17.23
N LYS A 123 -1.30 -15.35 16.57
CA LYS A 123 -1.74 -16.63 17.14
C LYS A 123 -0.69 -17.74 17.10
N GLU A 124 0.46 -17.50 16.48
CA GLU A 124 1.47 -18.54 16.22
C GLU A 124 0.93 -19.72 15.38
N GLU A 125 0.02 -19.40 14.46
CA GLU A 125 -0.61 -20.37 13.57
C GLU A 125 -0.12 -20.20 12.13
N GLN A 126 -0.25 -21.27 11.36
CA GLN A 126 -0.07 -21.20 9.91
C GLN A 126 -1.22 -20.41 9.29
N ALA A 127 -0.91 -19.42 8.45
CA ALA A 127 -1.93 -18.69 7.72
C ALA A 127 -2.57 -19.59 6.67
N THR A 128 -3.91 -19.65 6.68
CA THR A 128 -4.69 -20.48 5.76
C THR A 128 -5.83 -19.70 5.10
N CYS A 129 -6.22 -20.14 3.90
CA CYS A 129 -7.38 -19.60 3.20
C CYS A 129 -8.66 -19.92 4.00
N PRO A 130 -9.54 -18.94 4.29
CA PRO A 130 -10.76 -19.20 5.07
C PRO A 130 -11.72 -20.20 4.44
N ASN A 131 -11.72 -20.30 3.11
CA ASN A 131 -12.64 -21.18 2.38
C ASN A 131 -12.10 -22.61 2.25
N CYS A 132 -10.88 -22.78 1.73
CA CYS A 132 -10.32 -24.11 1.43
C CYS A 132 -9.20 -24.56 2.36
N ARG A 133 -8.80 -23.74 3.33
CA ARG A 133 -7.77 -24.04 4.34
C ARG A 133 -6.38 -24.37 3.81
N CYS A 134 -6.12 -24.15 2.52
CA CYS A 134 -4.77 -24.26 1.97
C CYS A 134 -3.88 -23.19 2.60
N GLU A 135 -2.57 -23.47 2.67
CA GLU A 135 -1.60 -22.49 3.14
C GLU A 135 -1.63 -21.22 2.29
N ILE A 136 -1.57 -20.06 2.94
CA ILE A 136 -1.45 -18.77 2.28
C ILE A 136 -0.22 -18.01 2.79
N SER A 137 0.49 -17.37 1.86
CA SER A 137 1.65 -16.54 2.16
C SER A 137 1.90 -15.58 1.00
N LYS A 138 2.78 -14.60 1.19
CA LYS A 138 3.15 -13.65 0.13
C LYS A 138 3.81 -14.33 -1.08
N SER A 139 4.40 -15.51 -0.91
CA SER A 139 5.05 -16.27 -2.00
C SER A 139 4.13 -17.31 -2.63
N LEU A 140 3.14 -17.83 -1.89
CA LEU A 140 2.21 -18.85 -2.40
C LEU A 140 1.00 -18.26 -3.12
N CYS A 141 0.49 -17.12 -2.64
CA CYS A 141 -0.65 -16.46 -3.27
C CYS A 141 -0.19 -15.57 -4.43
N CYS A 142 -0.86 -15.67 -5.57
CA CYS A 142 -0.56 -14.83 -6.72
C CYS A 142 -1.39 -13.54 -6.67
N ARG A 143 -0.82 -12.42 -7.14
CA ARG A 143 -1.57 -11.18 -7.35
C ARG A 143 -2.33 -11.30 -8.68
N ASN A 144 -3.65 -11.28 -8.64
CA ASN A 144 -4.49 -11.47 -9.82
C ASN A 144 -4.84 -10.13 -10.48
N LEU A 145 -3.97 -9.68 -11.39
CA LEU A 145 -4.16 -8.45 -12.15
C LEU A 145 -5.37 -8.50 -13.10
N ALA A 146 -5.79 -9.68 -13.55
CA ALA A 146 -6.96 -9.81 -14.41
C ALA A 146 -8.24 -9.50 -13.64
N VAL A 147 -8.36 -9.99 -12.40
CA VAL A 147 -9.46 -9.63 -11.50
C VAL A 147 -9.42 -8.14 -11.16
N GLU A 148 -8.23 -7.58 -10.87
CA GLU A 148 -8.10 -6.13 -10.62
C GLU A 148 -8.66 -5.30 -11.77
N LYS A 149 -8.31 -5.64 -13.03
CA LYS A 149 -8.84 -4.97 -14.23
C LYS A 149 -10.33 -5.23 -14.45
N ALA A 150 -10.81 -6.45 -14.21
CA ALA A 150 -12.23 -6.75 -14.36
C ALA A 150 -13.08 -5.95 -13.36
N VAL A 151 -12.65 -5.88 -12.10
CA VAL A 151 -13.32 -5.11 -11.05
C VAL A 151 -13.26 -3.61 -11.33
N SER A 152 -12.18 -3.10 -11.94
CA SER A 152 -12.07 -1.67 -12.25
C SER A 152 -13.07 -1.19 -13.30
N GLU A 153 -13.55 -2.08 -14.18
CA GLU A 153 -14.56 -1.76 -15.20
C GLU A 153 -16.00 -1.91 -14.70
N LEU A 154 -16.22 -2.54 -13.55
CA LEU A 154 -17.57 -2.69 -13.00
C LEU A 154 -18.15 -1.32 -12.60
N PRO A 155 -19.48 -1.14 -12.79
CA PRO A 155 -20.14 0.10 -12.41
C PRO A 155 -20.14 0.30 -10.89
N CYS A 156 -20.07 1.56 -10.48
CA CYS A 156 -20.19 1.99 -9.10
C CYS A 156 -20.83 3.38 -9.04
N ASP A 157 -21.70 3.59 -8.05
CA ASP A 157 -22.39 4.85 -7.88
C ASP A 157 -21.48 5.92 -7.29
N CYS A 158 -21.56 7.12 -7.84
CA CYS A 158 -20.96 8.29 -7.23
C CYS A 158 -21.72 8.68 -5.97
N GLY A 159 -21.04 8.71 -4.81
CA GLY A 159 -21.65 9.11 -3.53
C GLY A 159 -22.12 10.56 -3.43
N PHE A 160 -21.94 11.38 -4.48
CA PHE A 160 -22.45 12.76 -4.53
C PHE A 160 -23.66 12.89 -5.48
N CYS A 161 -23.51 12.51 -6.75
CA CYS A 161 -24.54 12.69 -7.77
C CYS A 161 -25.39 11.42 -8.04
N MET A 162 -25.07 10.30 -7.38
CA MET A 162 -25.74 9.00 -7.51
C MET A 162 -25.76 8.40 -8.92
N LYS A 163 -24.95 8.93 -9.85
CA LYS A 163 -24.77 8.37 -11.21
C LYS A 163 -23.73 7.25 -11.20
N GLN A 164 -23.92 6.28 -12.10
CA GLN A 164 -23.00 5.15 -12.28
C GLN A 164 -21.81 5.51 -13.17
N PHE A 165 -20.63 5.09 -12.71
CA PHE A 165 -19.39 5.18 -13.46
C PHE A 165 -18.57 3.90 -13.30
N PRO A 166 -17.71 3.55 -14.27
CA PRO A 166 -16.67 2.55 -14.03
C PRO A 166 -15.82 2.92 -12.82
N ARG A 167 -15.50 1.95 -11.96
CA ARG A 167 -14.67 2.17 -10.76
C ARG A 167 -13.33 2.83 -11.08
N SER A 168 -12.74 2.53 -12.23
CA SER A 168 -11.47 3.10 -12.71
C SER A 168 -11.50 4.63 -12.87
N VAL A 169 -12.66 5.21 -13.18
CA VAL A 169 -12.80 6.67 -13.40
C VAL A 169 -13.51 7.39 -12.26
N LEU A 170 -14.09 6.65 -11.31
CA LEU A 170 -14.94 7.19 -10.27
C LEU A 170 -14.21 8.19 -9.36
N GLU A 171 -12.96 7.91 -8.97
CA GLU A 171 -12.17 8.81 -8.12
C GLU A 171 -11.93 10.16 -8.82
N ARG A 172 -11.55 10.11 -10.10
CA ARG A 172 -11.35 11.31 -10.93
C ARG A 172 -12.66 12.09 -11.09
N HIS A 173 -13.76 11.40 -11.35
CA HIS A 173 -15.08 12.01 -11.40
C HIS A 173 -15.41 12.75 -10.10
N GLN A 174 -15.31 12.07 -8.96
CA GLN A 174 -15.63 12.63 -7.64
C GLN A 174 -14.77 13.85 -7.29
N LYS A 175 -13.50 13.85 -7.70
CA LYS A 175 -12.55 14.91 -7.37
C LYS A 175 -12.65 16.12 -8.31
N GLU A 176 -12.88 15.89 -9.60
CA GLU A 176 -12.65 16.91 -10.63
C GLU A 176 -13.89 17.22 -11.48
N GLU A 177 -14.75 16.25 -11.76
CA GLU A 177 -15.82 16.40 -12.78
C GLU A 177 -17.22 16.52 -12.18
N CYS A 178 -17.44 15.94 -11.01
CA CYS A 178 -18.75 15.86 -10.37
C CYS A 178 -19.24 17.26 -9.97
N GLN A 179 -20.45 17.62 -10.41
CA GLN A 179 -21.08 18.91 -10.08
C GLN A 179 -21.55 19.00 -8.63
N ASP A 180 -21.74 17.85 -7.99
CA ASP A 180 -22.19 17.73 -6.60
C ASP A 180 -21.02 17.45 -5.64
N ARG A 181 -19.77 17.44 -6.13
CA ARG A 181 -18.60 17.30 -5.28
C ARG A 181 -18.51 18.45 -4.29
N VAL A 182 -18.05 18.15 -3.08
CA VAL A 182 -17.82 19.17 -2.06
C VAL A 182 -16.60 20.01 -2.45
N THR A 183 -16.79 21.32 -2.56
CA THR A 183 -15.74 22.30 -2.86
C THR A 183 -15.72 23.42 -1.84
N GLN A 184 -14.64 24.19 -1.85
CA GLN A 184 -14.39 25.29 -0.93
C GLN A 184 -14.31 26.60 -1.71
N CYS A 185 -14.80 27.67 -1.10
CA CYS A 185 -14.71 29.02 -1.67
C CYS A 185 -13.24 29.43 -1.88
N LYS A 186 -12.91 30.14 -2.98
CA LYS A 186 -11.56 30.72 -3.19
C LYS A 186 -11.12 31.64 -2.04
N TYR A 187 -12.06 32.27 -1.35
CA TYR A 187 -11.84 33.13 -0.19
C TYR A 187 -11.67 32.35 1.13
N LYS A 188 -11.58 31.02 1.11
CA LYS A 188 -11.19 30.23 2.29
C LYS A 188 -9.84 30.68 2.87
N ARG A 189 -8.94 31.19 2.03
CA ARG A 189 -7.64 31.75 2.45
C ARG A 189 -7.75 32.97 3.37
N ILE A 190 -8.88 33.68 3.31
CA ILE A 190 -9.19 34.82 4.19
C ILE A 190 -10.30 34.47 5.19
N GLY A 191 -10.53 33.18 5.44
CA GLY A 191 -11.42 32.72 6.50
C GLY A 191 -12.85 32.37 6.09
N CYS A 192 -13.19 32.35 4.80
CA CYS A 192 -14.54 31.90 4.40
C CYS A 192 -14.76 30.42 4.77
N PRO A 193 -15.76 30.08 5.61
CA PRO A 193 -15.99 28.70 6.06
C PRO A 193 -16.84 27.89 5.07
N TRP A 194 -17.32 28.50 3.98
CA TRP A 194 -18.25 27.87 3.06
C TRP A 194 -17.66 26.61 2.42
N GLN A 195 -18.42 25.52 2.52
CA GLN A 195 -18.20 24.25 1.86
C GLN A 195 -19.53 23.77 1.32
N GLY A 196 -19.59 23.46 0.02
CA GLY A 196 -20.83 23.07 -0.62
C GLY A 196 -20.61 22.42 -1.98
N PRO A 197 -21.70 22.01 -2.65
CA PRO A 197 -21.66 21.46 -4.01
C PRO A 197 -20.98 22.43 -4.98
N PHE A 198 -20.20 21.89 -5.92
CA PHE A 198 -19.49 22.72 -6.89
C PHE A 198 -20.40 23.61 -7.74
N HIS A 199 -21.60 23.14 -8.11
CA HIS A 199 -22.52 23.95 -8.91
C HIS A 199 -23.01 25.21 -8.17
N GLU A 200 -22.99 25.23 -6.84
CA GLU A 200 -23.34 26.40 -6.02
C GLU A 200 -22.15 27.35 -5.78
N LEU A 201 -20.92 26.91 -6.07
CA LEU A 201 -19.70 27.68 -5.80
C LEU A 201 -19.73 29.06 -6.46
N THR A 202 -20.17 29.13 -7.72
CA THR A 202 -20.18 30.39 -8.47
C THR A 202 -21.17 31.39 -7.87
N ALA A 203 -22.34 30.92 -7.44
CA ALA A 203 -23.34 31.75 -6.77
C ALA A 203 -22.80 32.26 -5.43
N HIS A 204 -22.23 31.37 -4.61
CA HIS A 204 -21.60 31.76 -3.36
C HIS A 204 -20.46 32.76 -3.55
N GLU A 205 -19.58 32.57 -4.54
CA GLU A 205 -18.45 33.46 -4.77
C GLU A 205 -18.88 34.88 -5.18
N ALA A 206 -20.00 35.02 -5.89
CA ALA A 206 -20.57 36.32 -6.24
C ALA A 206 -21.17 37.05 -5.03
N GLU A 207 -21.71 36.30 -4.07
CA GLU A 207 -22.37 36.82 -2.86
C GLU A 207 -21.48 36.76 -1.60
N CYS A 208 -20.21 36.36 -1.75
CA CYS A 208 -19.33 36.17 -0.62
C CYS A 208 -19.05 37.50 0.07
N SER A 209 -19.30 37.58 1.37
CA SER A 209 -19.04 38.78 2.18
C SER A 209 -17.59 38.92 2.64
N HIS A 210 -16.77 37.86 2.56
CA HIS A 210 -15.38 37.88 3.04
C HIS A 210 -14.46 38.88 2.32
N PRO A 211 -14.58 39.12 1.00
CA PRO A 211 -13.79 40.14 0.31
C PRO A 211 -14.08 41.57 0.76
N THR A 212 -15.26 41.85 1.32
CA THR A 212 -15.68 43.18 1.75
C THR A 212 -15.56 43.39 3.26
N LYS A 213 -15.24 42.33 4.03
CA LYS A 213 -14.94 42.43 5.46
C LYS A 213 -13.70 43.29 5.69
N THR A 214 -13.73 44.06 6.77
CA THR A 214 -12.58 44.87 7.21
C THR A 214 -11.48 43.98 7.79
N GLY A 215 -10.23 44.47 7.78
CA GLY A 215 -9.10 43.74 8.34
C GLY A 215 -9.35 43.28 9.79
N ASN A 216 -9.92 44.15 10.63
CA ASN A 216 -10.24 43.81 12.03
C ASN A 216 -11.21 42.64 12.17
N GLU A 217 -12.22 42.52 11.29
CA GLU A 217 -13.18 41.41 11.31
C GLU A 217 -12.57 40.09 10.83
N LEU A 218 -11.49 40.16 10.04
CA LEU A 218 -10.75 39.00 9.56
C LEU A 218 -9.61 38.61 10.49
N MET A 219 -9.10 39.52 11.32
CA MET A 219 -7.94 39.27 12.18
C MET A 219 -8.13 38.07 13.09
N ASP A 220 -9.30 37.92 13.72
CA ASP A 220 -9.57 36.79 14.62
C ASP A 220 -9.54 35.45 13.88
N ILE A 221 -10.16 35.40 12.69
CA ILE A 221 -10.20 34.18 11.86
C ILE A 221 -8.81 33.85 11.31
N LEU A 222 -8.09 34.87 10.85
CA LEU A 222 -6.73 34.73 10.33
C LEU A 222 -5.74 34.33 11.43
N ASP A 223 -5.90 34.84 12.65
CA ASP A 223 -5.07 34.45 13.79
C ASP A 223 -5.32 32.99 14.15
N GLU A 224 -6.57 32.53 14.18
CA GLU A 224 -6.87 31.10 14.38
C GLU A 224 -6.25 30.23 13.27
N MET A 225 -6.39 30.65 12.01
CA MET A 225 -5.77 29.96 10.87
C MET A 225 -4.25 29.91 10.97
N ASP A 226 -3.61 31.01 11.36
CA ASP A 226 -2.16 31.11 11.53
C ASP A 226 -1.70 30.28 12.72
N GLN A 227 -2.42 30.29 13.84
CA GLN A 227 -2.13 29.42 14.99
C GLN A 227 -2.20 27.93 14.60
N ASN A 228 -3.22 27.52 13.83
CA ASN A 228 -3.34 26.15 13.35
C ASN A 228 -2.21 25.79 12.38
N HIS A 229 -1.86 26.69 11.46
CA HIS A 229 -0.75 26.49 10.54
C HIS A 229 0.60 26.41 11.27
N ARG A 230 0.82 27.26 12.27
CA ARG A 230 2.01 27.21 13.14
C ARG A 230 2.09 25.89 13.89
N LYS A 231 0.98 25.38 14.45
CA LYS A 231 0.94 24.06 15.10
C LYS A 231 1.30 22.93 14.14
N GLU A 232 0.82 22.96 12.90
CA GLU A 232 1.22 21.98 11.89
C GLU A 232 2.71 22.09 11.52
N MET A 233 3.22 23.32 11.39
CA MET A 233 4.61 23.60 11.04
C MET A 233 5.60 23.40 12.19
N GLN A 234 5.14 23.40 13.44
CA GLN A 234 5.99 23.18 14.62
C GLN A 234 6.77 21.88 14.56
N LEU A 235 6.17 20.80 14.05
CA LEU A 235 6.85 19.51 13.90
C LEU A 235 8.00 19.61 12.90
N TYR A 236 7.75 20.21 11.74
CA TYR A 236 8.77 20.40 10.71
C TYR A 236 9.90 21.31 11.22
N ASN A 237 9.55 22.43 11.84
CA ASN A 237 10.53 23.35 12.43
C ASN A 237 11.38 22.65 13.50
N SER A 238 10.77 21.85 14.38
CA SER A 238 11.49 21.07 15.39
C SER A 238 12.44 20.06 14.75
N ILE A 239 12.02 19.34 13.71
CA ILE A 239 12.90 18.43 12.97
C ILE A 239 14.06 19.19 12.32
N PHE A 240 13.80 20.35 11.69
CA PHE A 240 14.86 21.17 11.10
C PHE A 240 15.86 21.65 12.14
N SER A 241 15.40 22.08 13.33
CA SER A 241 16.29 22.44 14.44
C SER A 241 17.14 21.26 14.90
N LEU A 242 16.59 20.04 14.97
CA LEU A 242 17.36 18.84 15.30
C LEU A 242 18.42 18.52 14.24
N LEU A 243 18.11 18.75 12.97
CA LEU A 243 19.06 18.57 11.86
C LEU A 243 20.25 19.55 11.91
N CYS A 244 20.19 20.60 12.75
CA CYS A 244 21.31 21.51 12.98
C CYS A 244 22.30 21.02 14.03
N PHE A 245 22.06 19.90 14.73
CA PHE A 245 23.02 19.38 15.71
C PHE A 245 24.25 18.75 15.04
N GLU A 246 25.39 18.83 15.72
CA GLU A 246 26.64 18.23 15.23
C GLU A 246 26.59 16.70 15.27
N LYS A 247 25.93 16.14 16.30
CA LYS A 247 25.85 14.69 16.55
C LYS A 247 24.51 14.13 16.13
N ILE A 248 24.41 13.81 14.83
CA ILE A 248 23.26 13.16 14.23
C ILE A 248 23.65 11.76 13.77
N GLY A 249 22.89 10.77 14.22
CA GLY A 249 23.02 9.39 13.80
C GLY A 249 21.76 8.91 13.11
N PHE A 250 21.90 8.18 12.02
CA PHE A 250 20.79 7.45 11.42
C PHE A 250 21.21 6.01 11.16
N THR A 251 20.26 5.09 11.28
CA THR A 251 20.48 3.69 10.92
C THR A 251 19.18 3.00 10.56
N GLU A 252 19.27 1.95 9.77
CA GLU A 252 18.15 1.09 9.46
C GLU A 252 18.11 -0.05 10.47
N VAL A 253 16.96 -0.19 11.12
CA VAL A 253 16.78 -1.17 12.20
C VAL A 253 15.80 -2.24 11.75
N GLN A 254 16.20 -3.49 11.95
CA GLN A 254 15.39 -4.65 11.66
C GLN A 254 14.94 -5.31 12.95
N PHE A 255 13.65 -5.21 13.21
CA PHE A 255 12.95 -5.88 14.30
C PHE A 255 12.67 -7.33 13.93
N ARG A 256 13.22 -8.25 14.73
CA ARG A 256 13.01 -9.69 14.60
C ARG A 256 11.98 -10.14 15.65
N PRO A 257 11.01 -10.99 15.27
CA PRO A 257 10.02 -11.48 16.21
C PRO A 257 10.66 -12.47 17.20
N TYR A 258 10.21 -12.41 18.45
CA TYR A 258 10.46 -13.43 19.47
C TYR A 258 9.22 -13.60 20.34
N ARG A 259 9.13 -14.72 21.06
CA ARG A 259 8.02 -15.01 21.96
C ARG A 259 8.50 -15.27 23.37
N THR A 260 7.61 -15.04 24.34
CA THR A 260 7.84 -15.41 25.74
C THR A 260 7.34 -16.82 26.00
N ASP A 261 7.98 -17.52 26.94
CA ASP A 261 7.62 -18.87 27.39
C ASP A 261 6.42 -18.87 28.37
N ASP A 262 5.55 -17.86 28.28
CA ASP A 262 4.34 -17.75 29.09
C ASP A 262 3.27 -18.74 28.60
N PHE A 263 2.31 -19.10 29.47
CA PHE A 263 1.17 -19.98 29.10
C PHE A 263 0.38 -19.47 27.88
N ILE A 264 0.30 -18.14 27.70
CA ILE A 264 -0.17 -17.50 26.47
C ILE A 264 1.07 -16.86 25.84
N THR A 265 1.60 -17.45 24.77
CA THR A 265 2.80 -16.92 24.10
C THR A 265 2.49 -15.53 23.54
N ARG A 266 3.33 -14.56 23.88
CA ARG A 266 3.17 -13.17 23.42
C ARG A 266 4.20 -12.85 22.37
N LEU A 267 3.77 -12.22 21.29
CA LEU A 267 4.65 -11.76 20.22
C LEU A 267 5.30 -10.42 20.59
N TYR A 268 6.62 -10.42 20.66
CA TYR A 268 7.45 -9.24 20.78
C TYR A 268 8.40 -9.13 19.61
N TYR A 269 9.00 -7.95 19.47
CA TYR A 269 10.01 -7.71 18.46
C TYR A 269 11.24 -7.06 19.10
N GLU A 270 12.42 -7.48 18.68
CA GLU A 270 13.69 -6.90 19.14
C GLU A 270 14.65 -6.75 17.96
N THR A 271 15.42 -5.66 17.96
CA THR A 271 16.51 -5.50 17.00
C THR A 271 17.78 -6.17 17.52
N PRO A 272 18.63 -6.71 16.63
CA PRO A 272 20.03 -6.94 17.00
C PRO A 272 20.66 -5.67 17.57
N ARG A 273 21.72 -5.82 18.38
CA ARG A 273 22.49 -4.67 18.84
C ARG A 273 23.03 -3.91 17.63
N PHE A 274 22.84 -2.61 17.61
CA PHE A 274 23.36 -1.72 16.58
C PHE A 274 24.12 -0.56 17.22
N THR A 275 25.06 0.02 16.48
CA THR A 275 25.93 1.09 16.98
C THR A 275 25.65 2.37 16.21
N VAL A 276 25.33 3.44 16.95
CA VAL A 276 25.06 4.78 16.42
C VAL A 276 25.60 5.80 17.42
N LEU A 277 26.26 6.85 16.94
CA LEU A 277 26.89 7.90 17.77
C LEU A 277 27.86 7.33 18.83
N ASN A 278 28.64 6.32 18.45
CA ASN A 278 29.60 5.60 19.33
C ASN A 278 28.96 4.96 20.57
N GLN A 279 27.64 4.71 20.53
CA GLN A 279 26.90 4.02 21.57
C GLN A 279 26.22 2.79 20.98
N THR A 280 26.05 1.75 21.80
CA THR A 280 25.36 0.52 21.40
C THR A 280 23.93 0.54 21.91
N TRP A 281 22.99 0.31 21.01
CA TRP A 281 21.56 0.42 21.26
C TRP A 281 20.83 -0.88 20.91
N VAL A 282 19.65 -1.05 21.49
CA VAL A 282 18.66 -2.06 21.14
C VAL A 282 17.29 -1.40 21.16
N LEU A 283 16.44 -1.72 20.19
CA LEU A 283 15.03 -1.38 20.23
C LEU A 283 14.21 -2.63 20.53
N LYS A 284 13.24 -2.48 21.43
CA LYS A 284 12.20 -3.48 21.68
C LYS A 284 10.86 -2.93 21.28
N ALA A 285 9.98 -3.77 20.75
CA ALA A 285 8.61 -3.41 20.47
C ALA A 285 7.64 -4.49 20.96
N ARG A 286 6.47 -4.05 21.40
CA ARG A 286 5.37 -4.88 21.88
C ARG A 286 4.11 -4.57 21.06
N VAL A 287 3.30 -5.60 20.83
CA VAL A 287 2.01 -5.46 20.14
C VAL A 287 0.91 -5.26 21.18
N ASN A 288 -0.04 -4.35 20.92
CA ASN A 288 -1.22 -4.08 21.75
C ASN A 288 -0.90 -3.87 23.23
N ASP A 289 0.21 -3.21 23.53
CA ASP A 289 0.70 -2.99 24.90
C ASP A 289 0.71 -4.22 25.82
N SER A 290 0.95 -5.40 25.22
CA SER A 290 0.95 -6.69 25.93
C SER A 290 -0.41 -7.06 26.56
N GLU A 291 -1.52 -6.64 25.96
CA GLU A 291 -2.87 -7.06 26.35
C GLU A 291 -2.99 -8.59 26.46
N ARG A 292 -3.73 -9.06 27.48
CA ARG A 292 -3.83 -10.47 27.84
C ARG A 292 -4.52 -11.34 26.78
N ASN A 293 -5.38 -10.75 25.95
CA ASN A 293 -6.18 -11.44 24.94
C ASN A 293 -6.13 -10.71 23.58
N PRO A 294 -5.17 -11.08 22.70
CA PRO A 294 -5.04 -10.50 21.36
C PRO A 294 -6.29 -10.69 20.47
N ASN A 295 -7.12 -11.69 20.78
CA ASN A 295 -8.31 -12.07 20.01
C ASN A 295 -9.52 -11.14 20.21
N LEU A 296 -9.53 -10.31 21.26
CA LEU A 296 -10.69 -9.48 21.61
C LEU A 296 -10.68 -8.10 20.95
N SER A 297 -9.56 -7.68 20.37
CA SER A 297 -9.42 -6.36 19.77
C SER A 297 -9.04 -6.45 18.30
N CYS A 298 -9.89 -5.89 17.44
CA CYS A 298 -9.57 -5.63 16.03
C CYS A 298 -8.61 -4.43 15.87
N LYS A 299 -8.37 -3.66 16.93
CA LYS A 299 -7.39 -2.57 16.94
C LYS A 299 -6.01 -3.16 17.22
N ARG A 300 -5.10 -2.91 16.28
CA ARG A 300 -3.69 -3.31 16.41
C ARG A 300 -2.81 -2.09 16.54
N THR A 301 -1.96 -2.09 17.56
CA THR A 301 -0.97 -1.04 17.84
C THR A 301 0.40 -1.66 18.10
N LEU A 302 1.45 -0.89 17.85
CA LEU A 302 2.82 -1.23 18.20
C LEU A 302 3.34 -0.14 19.10
N SER A 303 3.98 -0.52 20.20
CA SER A 303 4.71 0.40 21.08
C SER A 303 6.16 -0.05 21.13
N PHE A 304 7.09 0.89 21.23
CA PHE A 304 8.52 0.60 21.23
C PHE A 304 9.26 1.30 22.35
N GLN A 305 10.44 0.79 22.67
CA GLN A 305 11.34 1.29 23.70
C GLN A 305 12.76 1.29 23.13
N LEU A 306 13.50 2.37 23.36
CA LEU A 306 14.92 2.47 23.00
C LEU A 306 15.76 2.20 24.25
N ILE A 307 16.75 1.31 24.11
CA ILE A 307 17.58 0.84 25.21
C ILE A 307 19.05 1.05 24.87
N LEU A 308 19.75 1.78 25.73
CA LEU A 308 21.20 1.95 25.71
C LEU A 308 21.88 0.75 26.39
N LYS A 309 22.78 0.08 25.66
CA LYS A 309 23.52 -1.10 26.14
C LYS A 309 24.97 -0.80 26.50
N SER A 310 25.57 0.25 25.94
CA SER A 310 26.90 0.71 26.33
C SER A 310 26.85 1.50 27.64
N LYS A 311 27.95 1.44 28.41
CA LYS A 311 28.13 2.33 29.57
C LYS A 311 28.49 3.73 29.09
N VAL A 312 28.00 4.73 29.79
CA VAL A 312 28.27 6.14 29.48
C VAL A 312 29.03 6.81 30.61
N ASN A 313 29.94 7.72 30.22
CA ASN A 313 30.72 8.51 31.17
C ASN A 313 29.93 9.69 31.74
N SER A 314 28.95 10.18 30.98
CA SER A 314 28.04 11.27 31.36
C SER A 314 26.65 11.00 30.78
N ALA A 315 25.62 11.64 31.34
CA ALA A 315 24.26 11.52 30.83
C ALA A 315 24.18 12.00 29.36
N LEU A 316 23.51 11.22 28.52
CA LEU A 316 23.30 11.50 27.11
C LEU A 316 21.87 12.00 26.91
N GLU A 317 21.75 13.28 26.64
CA GLU A 317 20.48 13.89 26.26
C GLU A 317 20.24 13.64 24.77
N CYS A 318 19.19 12.87 24.44
CA CYS A 318 18.92 12.41 23.09
C CYS A 318 17.49 12.70 22.68
N SER A 319 17.32 13.21 21.46
CA SER A 319 16.04 13.20 20.75
C SER A 319 16.08 12.12 19.66
N PHE A 320 15.00 11.38 19.45
CA PHE A 320 14.95 10.32 18.46
C PHE A 320 13.57 10.16 17.84
N LEU A 321 13.52 9.57 16.64
CA LEU A 321 12.27 9.20 15.98
C LEU A 321 12.46 7.95 15.12
N LEU A 322 11.39 7.16 14.97
CA LEU A 322 11.32 6.07 14.00
C LEU A 322 10.46 6.44 12.81
N LEU A 323 10.98 6.17 11.62
CA LEU A 323 10.34 6.39 10.34
C LEU A 323 10.22 5.09 9.55
N LYS A 324 9.45 5.13 8.47
CA LYS A 324 9.32 4.00 7.55
C LYS A 324 10.67 3.65 6.91
N GLY A 325 10.89 2.35 6.68
CA GLY A 325 12.04 1.86 5.92
C GLY A 325 11.96 2.20 4.41
N PRO A 326 13.06 2.04 3.66
CA PRO A 326 13.13 2.38 2.23
C PRO A 326 12.22 1.53 1.32
N TYR A 327 11.86 0.31 1.74
CA TYR A 327 11.06 -0.64 0.95
C TYR A 327 9.70 -0.97 1.58
N ASP A 328 9.28 -0.19 2.58
CA ASP A 328 8.00 -0.38 3.24
C ASP A 328 7.00 0.70 2.81
N ASP A 329 5.79 0.26 2.48
CA ASP A 329 4.67 1.12 2.08
C ASP A 329 3.84 1.57 3.30
N VAL A 330 4.32 1.25 4.51
CA VAL A 330 3.68 1.63 5.75
C VAL A 330 3.79 3.13 5.99
N LYS A 331 2.65 3.74 6.32
CA LYS A 331 2.58 5.16 6.67
C LYS A 331 2.73 5.35 8.18
N ILE A 332 3.81 6.02 8.58
CA ILE A 332 4.14 6.37 9.97
C ILE A 332 4.25 7.89 10.06
N LYS A 333 3.55 8.51 11.01
CA LYS A 333 3.67 9.95 11.26
C LYS A 333 4.96 10.22 12.05
N PRO A 334 5.79 11.21 11.68
CA PRO A 334 6.97 11.54 12.48
C PRO A 334 6.56 12.04 13.87
N VAL A 335 7.14 11.46 14.92
CA VAL A 335 7.02 11.95 16.31
C VAL A 335 8.41 11.95 16.92
N ILE A 336 8.81 13.09 17.47
CA ILE A 336 10.09 13.25 18.17
C ILE A 336 9.88 12.84 19.62
N HIS A 337 10.69 11.90 20.09
CA HIS A 337 10.78 11.52 21.48
C HIS A 337 12.08 12.06 22.07
N HIS A 338 12.04 12.43 23.34
CA HIS A 338 13.20 12.97 24.06
C HIS A 338 13.44 12.16 25.32
N HIS A 339 14.70 11.82 25.58
CA HIS A 339 15.10 11.08 26.78
C HIS A 339 16.56 11.36 27.16
N VAL A 340 16.84 11.36 28.47
CA VAL A 340 18.18 11.52 29.03
C VAL A 340 18.68 10.17 29.52
N PHE A 341 19.56 9.53 28.73
CA PHE A 341 20.12 8.23 29.08
C PHE A 341 21.26 8.37 30.07
N SER A 342 21.27 7.53 31.10
CA SER A 342 22.36 7.40 32.08
C SER A 342 22.63 5.93 32.38
N ASN A 343 23.62 5.63 33.23
CA ASN A 343 23.86 4.25 33.65
C ASN A 343 22.73 3.68 34.53
N ASP A 344 21.96 4.55 35.20
CA ASP A 344 20.82 4.16 36.05
C ASP A 344 19.48 4.19 35.29
N ALA A 345 19.38 5.04 34.26
CA ALA A 345 18.22 5.15 33.37
C ALA A 345 18.68 4.91 31.92
N ASN A 346 18.85 3.64 31.56
CA ASN A 346 19.36 3.24 30.25
C ASN A 346 18.26 2.86 29.25
N GLU A 347 16.98 2.97 29.62
CA GLU A 347 15.85 2.62 28.76
C GLU A 347 14.74 3.66 28.88
N THR A 348 14.05 3.91 27.75
CA THR A 348 12.88 4.81 27.73
C THR A 348 11.65 4.12 28.29
N ASP A 349 10.55 4.83 28.51
CA ASP A 349 9.26 4.15 28.58
C ASP A 349 8.86 3.58 27.21
N TYR A 350 7.90 2.65 27.20
CA TYR A 350 7.25 2.23 25.96
C TYR A 350 6.39 3.37 25.43
N VAL A 351 6.69 3.81 24.21
CA VAL A 351 5.94 4.85 23.50
C VAL A 351 5.26 4.26 22.27
N PRO A 352 4.04 4.71 21.92
CA PRO A 352 3.33 4.20 20.75
C PRO A 352 4.09 4.56 19.48
N LEU A 353 4.25 3.59 18.58
CA LEU A 353 4.68 3.85 17.21
C LEU A 353 3.49 4.53 16.49
N PRO A 354 3.64 5.77 16.00
CA PRO A 354 2.55 6.60 15.45
C PRO A 354 2.12 6.13 14.04
N ILE A 355 1.61 4.91 13.97
CA ILE A 355 1.01 4.32 12.77
C ILE A 355 -0.37 4.96 12.55
N ILE A 356 -0.72 5.28 11.31
CA ILE A 356 -1.95 6.02 10.99
C ILE A 356 -3.22 5.25 11.37
N ASP A 357 -3.23 3.94 11.13
CA ASP A 357 -4.40 3.09 11.42
C ASP A 357 -3.98 1.61 11.63
N SER A 358 -4.96 0.77 11.98
CA SER A 358 -4.73 -0.67 12.17
C SER A 358 -4.43 -1.42 10.87
N VAL A 359 -4.81 -0.90 9.70
CA VAL A 359 -4.49 -1.53 8.40
C VAL A 359 -2.99 -1.43 8.15
N GLU A 360 -2.41 -0.25 8.36
CA GLU A 360 -0.96 -0.03 8.30
C GLU A 360 -0.21 -0.87 9.34
N CYS A 361 -0.77 -1.01 10.56
CA CYS A 361 -0.19 -1.92 11.57
C CYS A 361 -0.20 -3.38 11.12
N ASN A 362 -1.28 -3.83 10.46
CA ASN A 362 -1.36 -5.19 9.93
C ASN A 362 -0.31 -5.46 8.86
N LYS A 363 0.09 -4.47 8.05
CA LYS A 363 1.16 -4.62 7.07
C LYS A 363 2.50 -4.97 7.75
N LEU A 364 2.82 -4.26 8.84
CA LEU A 364 4.03 -4.52 9.64
C LEU A 364 3.99 -5.92 10.27
N LEU A 365 2.86 -6.29 10.87
CA LEU A 365 2.70 -7.61 11.49
C LEU A 365 2.68 -8.76 10.47
N ALA A 366 2.19 -8.54 9.25
CA ALA A 366 2.22 -9.55 8.19
C ALA A 366 3.63 -9.76 7.60
N ALA A 367 4.59 -8.87 7.88
CA ALA A 367 5.97 -9.00 7.39
C ALA A 367 6.79 -9.96 8.27
N LYS A 368 7.76 -10.66 7.67
CA LYS A 368 8.64 -11.58 8.41
C LYS A 368 9.45 -10.85 9.48
N ASN A 369 10.01 -9.71 9.10
CA ASN A 369 10.70 -8.76 9.97
C ASN A 369 10.10 -7.37 9.73
N ILE A 370 10.15 -6.50 10.74
CA ILE A 370 9.75 -5.11 10.61
C ILE A 370 11.01 -4.27 10.38
N ASN A 371 11.07 -3.51 9.29
CA ASN A 371 12.22 -2.67 8.97
C ASN A 371 11.83 -1.20 9.09
N LEU A 372 12.49 -0.48 10.00
CA LEU A 372 12.25 0.94 10.26
C LEU A 372 13.57 1.70 10.18
N ARG A 373 13.49 3.03 10.09
CA ARG A 373 14.65 3.90 10.12
C ARG A 373 14.65 4.70 11.42
N LEU A 374 15.72 4.56 12.19
CA LEU A 374 15.93 5.31 13.42
C LEU A 374 16.80 6.53 13.14
N PHE A 375 16.36 7.69 13.61
CA PHE A 375 17.19 8.88 13.75
C PHE A 375 17.41 9.16 15.23
N ILE A 376 18.67 9.41 15.62
CA ILE A 376 19.06 9.82 16.96
C ILE A 376 19.86 11.11 16.85
N PHE A 377 19.51 12.06 17.69
CA PHE A 377 20.11 13.38 17.80
C PHE A 377 20.62 13.52 19.22
N GLN A 378 21.94 13.65 19.39
CA GLN A 378 22.52 13.90 20.71
C GLN A 378 22.62 15.40 20.94
N ILE A 379 21.91 15.89 21.95
CA ILE A 379 21.94 17.29 22.38
C ILE A 379 23.24 17.49 23.17
N GLN A 380 24.11 18.36 22.66
CA GLN A 380 25.26 18.84 23.42
C GLN A 380 24.83 20.09 24.19
N LYS A 381 25.15 20.10 25.49
CA LYS A 381 25.08 21.32 26.30
C LYS A 381 26.30 22.19 26.07
#